data_AF-A0A2D4K147-F1
#
_entry.id   AF-A0A2D4K147-F1
#
_cell.length_a   1.000
_cell.length_b   1.000
_cell.length_c   1.000
_cell.angle_alpha   90.00
_cell.angle_beta   90.00
_cell.angle_gamma   90.00
#
_symmetry.space_group_name_H-M   'P 1'
#
loop_
_entity.id
_entity.type
_entity.pdbx_description
1 polymer ?
#
loop_
_entity_poly.entity_id
_entity_poly.type
_entity_poly.pdbx_seq_one_letter_code
_entity_poly.pdbx_strand_id
1 'polypeptide(L)'
;SGGGRNKKVTGYMLKPRGLAAINGVDHRGVMNLSIKYVPPGSLGRKNPPSGEVHIWVKDTKDLPQLRPSGVDSFVKCYVLPDTSKKSYQKTRIVKRDSNPIFNHTIVYDGFHTEDLKDACVELTIWDHEKLTNHFLGGIRLGLGTGFSYGIAVDWMDSTQEEVEFWQEMMSTPNEWIEGSLLLRSLAGKNKLK
;
A
#
# COMPACT_ATOMS: atom_id res chain seq x y z
N SER A 1 -6.00 -61.76 -29.89
CA SER A 1 -6.12 -60.29 -29.77
C SER A 1 -6.68 -59.92 -28.42
N GLY A 2 -6.06 -58.95 -27.71
CA GLY A 2 -6.65 -58.30 -26.53
C GLY A 2 -5.81 -58.33 -25.26
N GLY A 3 -4.62 -57.71 -25.25
CA GLY A 3 -3.87 -57.43 -24.02
C GLY A 3 -4.02 -55.97 -23.59
N GLY A 4 -4.91 -55.69 -22.64
CA GLY A 4 -5.10 -54.36 -22.06
C GLY A 4 -4.06 -54.06 -20.97
N ARG A 5 -3.19 -53.07 -21.21
CA ARG A 5 -2.25 -52.53 -20.22
C ARG A 5 -2.94 -51.46 -19.37
N ASN A 6 -3.19 -51.75 -18.09
CA ASN A 6 -3.58 -50.74 -17.10
C ASN A 6 -2.35 -49.93 -16.67
N LYS A 7 -2.32 -48.63 -17.02
CA LYS A 7 -1.32 -47.67 -16.53
C LYS A 7 -1.71 -47.24 -15.10
N LYS A 8 -0.82 -47.49 -14.14
CA LYS A 8 -0.92 -46.98 -12.76
C LYS A 8 -0.68 -45.47 -12.76
N VAL A 9 -1.69 -44.68 -12.39
CA VAL A 9 -1.55 -43.23 -12.16
C VAL A 9 -0.96 -43.02 -10.76
N THR A 10 0.24 -42.47 -10.68
CA THR A 10 0.85 -42.03 -9.41
C THR A 10 0.53 -40.55 -9.24
N GLY A 11 -0.40 -40.24 -8.33
CA GLY A 11 -0.64 -38.88 -7.88
C GLY A 11 0.48 -38.45 -6.94
N TYR A 12 1.22 -37.39 -7.28
CA TYR A 12 2.18 -36.80 -6.36
C TYR A 12 1.42 -36.02 -5.28
N MET A 13 1.59 -36.44 -4.03
CA MET A 13 1.16 -35.67 -2.86
C MET A 13 2.03 -34.42 -2.77
N LEU A 14 1.43 -33.25 -2.99
CA LEU A 14 2.11 -31.97 -2.84
C LEU A 14 2.49 -31.78 -1.37
N LYS A 15 3.79 -31.60 -1.11
CA LYS A 15 4.28 -31.29 0.23
C LYS A 15 3.67 -29.95 0.68
N PRO A 16 3.16 -29.83 1.92
CA PRO A 16 2.75 -28.54 2.46
C PRO A 16 3.92 -27.56 2.38
N ARG A 17 3.67 -26.39 1.77
CA ARG A 17 4.61 -25.26 1.76
C ARG A 17 4.83 -24.81 3.21
N GLY A 18 6.07 -24.93 3.67
CA GLY A 18 6.74 -24.13 4.70
C GLY A 18 5.99 -23.85 6.02
N LEU A 19 6.69 -24.07 7.13
CA LEU A 19 6.29 -23.72 8.50
C LEU A 19 5.89 -22.24 8.73
N ALA A 20 5.90 -21.38 7.70
CA ALA A 20 5.39 -20.00 7.75
C ALA A 20 3.86 -19.91 7.77
N ALA A 21 3.14 -20.96 7.35
CA ALA A 21 1.67 -20.96 7.33
C ALA A 21 1.03 -21.16 8.72
N ILE A 22 1.83 -21.33 9.77
CA ILE A 22 1.34 -21.79 11.09
C ILE A 22 1.00 -20.61 12.02
N ASN A 23 1.43 -19.38 11.70
CA ASN A 23 1.30 -18.23 12.59
C ASN A 23 0.40 -17.10 12.07
N GLY A 24 -0.57 -17.35 11.18
CA GLY A 24 -1.75 -16.49 10.94
C GLY A 24 -1.55 -15.00 10.56
N VAL A 25 -0.32 -14.50 10.56
CA VAL A 25 0.06 -13.12 10.28
C VAL A 25 1.09 -13.21 9.16
N ASP A 26 0.65 -12.86 7.96
CA ASP A 26 1.52 -12.70 6.80
C ASP A 26 2.34 -11.43 7.02
N HIS A 27 3.42 -11.55 7.81
CA HIS A 27 4.34 -10.45 8.12
C HIS A 27 5.04 -10.02 6.82
N ARG A 28 4.63 -8.87 6.28
CA ARG A 28 5.15 -8.32 5.01
C ARG A 28 6.10 -7.13 5.20
N GLY A 29 6.56 -6.93 6.43
CA GLY A 29 7.42 -5.81 6.83
C GLY A 29 6.65 -4.63 7.43
N VAL A 30 7.37 -3.54 7.68
CA VAL A 30 6.84 -2.28 8.26
C VAL A 30 7.23 -1.12 7.34
N MET A 31 6.35 -0.14 7.17
CA MET A 31 6.64 1.13 6.50
C MET A 31 6.74 2.26 7.52
N ASN A 32 7.86 2.98 7.52
CA ASN A 32 8.07 4.21 8.27
C ASN A 32 7.79 5.40 7.36
N LEU A 33 6.90 6.28 7.77
CA LEU A 33 6.48 7.43 6.98
C LEU A 33 6.02 8.58 7.86
N SER A 34 5.94 9.76 7.25
CA SER A 34 5.21 10.89 7.84
C SER A 34 4.11 11.35 6.90
N ILE A 35 3.01 11.86 7.46
CA ILE A 35 1.89 12.42 6.72
C ILE A 35 1.53 13.80 7.27
N LYS A 36 1.06 14.68 6.40
CA LYS A 36 0.59 16.03 6.75
C LYS A 36 -0.52 16.45 5.81
N TYR A 37 -1.55 17.08 6.34
CA TYR A 37 -2.52 17.82 5.54
C TYR A 37 -2.28 19.32 5.65
N VAL A 38 -2.28 20.00 4.51
CA VAL A 38 -2.17 21.44 4.38
C VAL A 38 -3.52 21.94 3.86
N PRO A 39 -4.37 22.59 4.70
CA PRO A 39 -5.66 23.09 4.26
C PRO A 39 -5.52 24.16 3.16
N PRO A 40 -6.52 24.34 2.28
CA PRO A 40 -6.53 25.43 1.33
C PRO A 40 -6.33 26.78 2.03
N GLY A 41 -5.54 27.68 1.45
CA GLY A 41 -5.36 29.03 1.99
C GLY A 41 -4.50 29.15 3.27
N SER A 42 -3.85 28.08 3.71
CA SER A 42 -3.07 28.04 4.97
C SER A 42 -1.67 28.66 4.87
N LEU A 43 -1.09 28.81 3.67
CA LEU A 43 0.32 29.21 3.46
C LEU A 43 0.52 30.70 3.03
N GLY A 44 -0.42 31.58 3.34
CA GLY A 44 -0.27 33.02 3.11
C GLY A 44 -0.07 33.41 1.64
N ARG A 45 1.00 34.15 1.30
CA ARG A 45 1.21 34.66 -0.08
C ARG A 45 1.44 33.57 -1.15
N LYS A 46 1.59 32.30 -0.77
CA LYS A 46 1.69 31.13 -1.66
C LYS A 46 0.55 30.14 -1.41
N ASN A 47 -0.66 30.64 -1.25
CA ASN A 47 -1.83 29.82 -0.98
C ASN A 47 -2.02 28.75 -2.06
N PRO A 48 -1.97 27.45 -1.72
CA PRO A 48 -2.46 26.45 -2.63
C PRO A 48 -3.98 26.68 -2.82
N PRO A 49 -4.47 26.63 -4.07
CA PRO A 49 -5.88 26.88 -4.38
C PRO A 49 -6.81 25.79 -3.81
N SER A 50 -6.24 24.65 -3.43
CA SER A 50 -6.86 23.49 -2.83
C SER A 50 -6.02 22.98 -1.67
N GLY A 51 -6.56 22.07 -0.87
CA GLY A 51 -5.81 21.39 0.18
C GLY A 51 -4.84 20.39 -0.42
N GLU A 52 -3.77 20.12 0.32
CA GLU A 52 -2.72 19.18 -0.09
C GLU A 52 -2.50 18.11 0.98
N VAL A 53 -2.37 16.86 0.56
CA VAL A 53 -1.88 15.76 1.39
C VAL A 53 -0.44 15.48 1.02
N HIS A 54 0.45 15.65 1.99
CA HIS A 54 1.89 15.41 1.87
C HIS A 54 2.21 14.08 2.55
N ILE A 55 2.91 13.20 1.83
CA ILE A 55 3.34 11.90 2.32
C ILE A 55 4.86 11.81 2.16
N TRP A 56 5.58 11.65 3.26
CA TRP A 56 7.01 11.39 3.24
C TRP A 56 7.28 9.92 3.55
N VAL A 57 7.56 9.15 2.50
CA VAL A 57 7.96 7.75 2.62
C VAL A 57 9.44 7.71 3.00
N LYS A 58 9.75 7.30 4.23
CA LYS A 58 11.13 7.29 4.76
C LYS A 58 11.83 6.01 4.36
N ASP A 59 11.39 4.89 4.90
CA ASP A 59 11.98 3.57 4.68
C ASP A 59 10.96 2.46 4.97
N THR A 60 11.32 1.24 4.58
CA THR A 60 10.60 0.04 5.02
C THR A 60 11.57 -0.95 5.63
N LYS A 61 11.10 -1.77 6.57
CA LYS A 61 11.88 -2.82 7.22
C LYS A 61 11.30 -4.20 6.94
N ASP A 62 12.18 -5.18 6.89
CA ASP A 62 11.84 -6.61 6.84
C ASP A 62 10.92 -6.99 5.67
N LEU A 63 11.18 -6.45 4.47
CA LEU A 63 10.42 -6.82 3.28
C LEU A 63 10.63 -8.31 2.92
N PRO A 64 9.56 -9.00 2.45
CA PRO A 64 9.67 -10.36 1.97
C PRO A 64 10.67 -10.47 0.82
N GLN A 65 11.68 -11.34 0.99
CA GLN A 65 12.63 -11.63 -0.08
C GLN A 65 12.08 -12.74 -0.99
N LEU A 66 11.71 -12.38 -2.21
CA LEU A 66 11.21 -13.33 -3.21
C LEU A 66 12.34 -14.08 -3.94
N ARG A 67 13.58 -13.58 -3.85
CA ARG A 67 14.77 -14.14 -4.52
C ARG A 67 16.02 -14.02 -3.63
N PRO A 68 17.00 -14.93 -3.76
CA PRO A 68 18.27 -14.83 -3.02
C PRO A 68 19.10 -13.58 -3.33
N SER A 69 18.87 -12.95 -4.49
CA SER A 69 19.56 -11.73 -4.91
C SER A 69 19.11 -10.47 -4.19
N GLY A 70 18.12 -10.56 -3.30
CA GLY A 70 17.42 -9.44 -2.69
C GLY A 70 16.25 -8.93 -3.53
N VAL A 71 15.67 -7.82 -3.07
CA VAL A 71 14.45 -7.19 -3.59
C VAL A 71 14.81 -5.84 -4.22
N ASP A 72 14.31 -5.58 -5.42
CA ASP A 72 14.47 -4.28 -6.10
C ASP A 72 13.18 -3.46 -5.87
N SER A 73 13.08 -2.78 -4.74
CA SER A 73 11.81 -2.24 -4.25
C SER A 73 11.51 -0.82 -4.73
N PHE A 74 10.21 -0.52 -4.91
CA PHE A 74 9.70 0.84 -5.05
C PHE A 74 8.28 0.95 -4.49
N VAL A 75 7.89 2.15 -4.05
CA VAL A 75 6.54 2.44 -3.55
C VAL A 75 5.73 3.15 -4.62
N LYS A 76 4.48 2.73 -4.82
CA LYS A 76 3.45 3.46 -5.56
C LYS A 76 2.46 4.07 -4.57
N CYS A 77 2.00 5.27 -4.87
CA CYS A 77 0.96 5.96 -4.13
C CYS A 77 -0.22 6.24 -5.05
N TYR A 78 -1.43 6.02 -4.55
CA TYR A 78 -2.68 6.51 -5.12
C TYR A 78 -3.45 7.29 -4.05
N VAL A 79 -4.23 8.27 -4.48
CA VAL A 79 -5.31 8.85 -3.67
C VAL A 79 -6.62 8.37 -4.27
N LEU A 80 -7.29 7.48 -3.56
CA LEU A 80 -8.58 6.93 -3.94
C LEU A 80 -9.68 7.96 -3.64
N PRO A 81 -10.70 8.08 -4.52
CA PRO A 81 -11.08 7.14 -5.58
C PRO A 81 -10.32 7.26 -6.91
N ASP A 82 -9.44 8.24 -7.10
CA ASP A 82 -8.74 8.42 -8.38
C ASP A 82 -7.62 7.37 -8.59
N THR A 83 -7.97 6.32 -9.31
CA THR A 83 -7.07 5.23 -9.71
C THR A 83 -6.50 5.39 -11.12
N SER A 84 -6.62 6.57 -11.73
CA SER A 84 -6.16 6.79 -13.10
C SER A 84 -4.65 6.57 -13.23
N LYS A 85 -4.18 6.10 -14.39
CA LYS A 85 -2.73 5.89 -14.63
C LYS A 85 -1.91 7.19 -14.52
N LYS A 86 -2.56 8.35 -14.59
CA LYS A 86 -1.91 9.66 -14.49
C LYS A 86 -1.87 10.18 -13.05
N SER A 87 -2.70 9.67 -12.15
CA SER A 87 -2.78 10.13 -10.76
C SER A 87 -1.74 9.49 -9.85
N TYR A 88 -1.23 8.30 -10.20
CA TYR A 88 -0.27 7.63 -9.31
C TYR A 88 1.11 8.28 -9.35
N GLN A 89 1.72 8.38 -8.18
CA GLN A 89 3.11 8.77 -8.00
C GLN A 89 3.92 7.57 -7.51
N LYS A 90 5.23 7.56 -7.77
CA LYS A 90 6.11 6.48 -7.33
C LYS A 90 7.49 6.95 -6.95
N THR A 91 8.13 6.23 -6.04
CA THR A 91 9.52 6.45 -5.66
C THR A 91 10.48 5.96 -6.76
N ARG A 92 11.76 6.28 -6.59
CA ARG A 92 12.84 5.56 -7.28
C ARG A 92 12.90 4.11 -6.79
N ILE A 93 13.52 3.26 -7.61
CA ILE A 93 13.79 1.86 -7.25
C ILE A 93 15.07 1.81 -6.41
N VAL A 94 14.98 1.16 -5.25
CA VAL A 94 16.12 0.81 -4.39
C VAL A 94 16.45 -0.66 -4.64
N LYS A 95 17.71 -0.96 -4.99
CA LYS A 95 18.09 -2.29 -5.49
C LYS A 95 18.63 -3.18 -4.38
N ARG A 96 18.27 -4.46 -4.44
CA ARG A 96 18.82 -5.56 -3.64
C ARG A 96 18.85 -5.29 -2.12
N ASP A 97 17.78 -4.70 -1.60
CA ASP A 97 17.69 -4.34 -0.18
C ASP A 97 16.30 -4.68 0.36
N SER A 98 16.25 -5.45 1.45
CA SER A 98 15.02 -5.77 2.19
C SER A 98 14.63 -4.67 3.20
N ASN A 99 15.52 -3.70 3.42
CA ASN A 99 15.33 -2.56 4.31
C ASN A 99 15.53 -1.21 3.58
N PRO A 100 14.88 -1.01 2.41
CA PRO A 100 15.16 0.11 1.53
C PRO A 100 14.83 1.45 2.20
N ILE A 101 15.70 2.44 1.97
CA ILE A 101 15.47 3.84 2.34
C ILE A 101 15.07 4.61 1.09
N PHE A 102 13.85 5.15 1.09
CA PHE A 102 13.30 5.90 -0.03
C PHE A 102 13.52 7.41 0.11
N ASN A 103 13.32 7.96 1.32
CA ASN A 103 13.35 9.39 1.62
C ASN A 103 12.70 10.24 0.52
N HIS A 104 11.45 9.90 0.20
CA HIS A 104 10.74 10.48 -0.94
C HIS A 104 9.44 11.14 -0.47
N THR A 105 9.27 12.42 -0.79
CA THR A 105 8.04 13.16 -0.52
C THR A 105 7.13 13.14 -1.75
N ILE A 106 5.88 12.75 -1.53
CA ILE A 106 4.79 12.71 -2.50
C ILE A 106 3.77 13.75 -2.05
N VAL A 107 3.28 14.57 -2.98
CA VAL A 107 2.29 15.61 -2.67
C VAL A 107 1.11 15.45 -3.62
N TYR A 108 -0.09 15.37 -3.06
CA TYR A 108 -1.34 15.40 -3.80
C TYR A 108 -2.11 16.67 -3.44
N ASP A 109 -2.48 17.44 -4.45
CA ASP A 109 -3.34 18.62 -4.32
C ASP A 109 -4.80 18.27 -4.71
N GLY A 110 -5.68 19.27 -4.62
CA GLY A 110 -7.05 19.15 -5.11
C GLY A 110 -8.10 18.77 -4.07
N PHE A 111 -7.73 18.71 -2.80
CA PHE A 111 -8.65 18.36 -1.72
C PHE A 111 -9.46 19.57 -1.24
N HIS A 112 -10.76 19.39 -1.04
CA HIS A 112 -11.48 20.14 -0.01
C HIS A 112 -11.27 19.43 1.34
N THR A 113 -11.35 20.16 2.45
CA THR A 113 -11.14 19.56 3.78
C THR A 113 -12.13 18.44 4.06
N GLU A 114 -13.37 18.57 3.58
CA GLU A 114 -14.39 17.55 3.68
C GLU A 114 -14.09 16.27 2.90
N ASP A 115 -13.24 16.32 1.85
CA ASP A 115 -12.88 15.15 1.05
C ASP A 115 -12.05 14.16 1.87
N LEU A 116 -11.34 14.60 2.92
CA LEU A 116 -10.52 13.74 3.77
C LEU A 116 -11.30 12.64 4.49
N LYS A 117 -12.63 12.79 4.62
CA LYS A 117 -13.49 11.76 5.22
C LYS A 117 -13.82 10.61 4.27
N ASP A 118 -13.73 10.87 2.96
CA ASP A 118 -14.11 9.98 1.88
C ASP A 118 -12.93 9.54 1.01
N ALA A 119 -11.75 10.16 1.20
CA ALA A 119 -10.51 9.84 0.52
C ALA A 119 -9.69 8.78 1.27
N CYS A 120 -8.85 8.07 0.52
CA CYS A 120 -7.91 7.10 1.07
C CYS A 120 -6.57 7.15 0.32
N VAL A 121 -5.47 7.28 1.05
CA VAL A 121 -4.12 7.17 0.50
C VAL A 121 -3.72 5.70 0.50
N GLU A 122 -3.55 5.11 -0.68
CA GLU A 122 -3.05 3.75 -0.83
C GLU A 122 -1.55 3.78 -1.17
N LEU A 123 -0.71 3.21 -0.29
CA LEU A 123 0.72 3.02 -0.52
C LEU A 123 1.00 1.53 -0.71
N THR A 124 1.54 1.16 -1.87
CA THR A 124 1.90 -0.22 -2.19
C THR A 124 3.36 -0.35 -2.53
N ILE A 125 4.01 -1.34 -1.94
CA ILE A 125 5.41 -1.67 -2.22
C ILE A 125 5.52 -2.87 -3.15
N TRP A 126 6.41 -2.73 -4.13
CA TRP A 126 6.58 -3.66 -5.24
C TRP A 126 8.05 -4.03 -5.40
N ASP A 127 8.30 -5.30 -5.72
CA ASP A 127 9.57 -5.78 -6.22
C ASP A 127 9.60 -5.65 -7.74
N HIS A 128 10.58 -4.92 -8.26
CA HIS A 128 10.75 -4.65 -9.67
C HIS A 128 11.51 -5.77 -10.37
N GLU A 129 10.89 -6.36 -11.39
CA GLU A 129 11.57 -7.28 -12.31
C GLU A 129 11.40 -6.85 -13.77
N LYS A 130 12.24 -7.42 -14.63
CA LYS A 130 12.24 -7.14 -16.09
C LYS A 130 10.90 -7.43 -16.77
N LEU A 131 10.16 -8.45 -16.30
CA LEU A 131 8.92 -8.89 -16.94
C LEU A 131 7.69 -8.39 -16.18
N THR A 132 7.61 -8.68 -14.88
CA THR A 132 6.45 -8.37 -14.05
C THR A 132 6.90 -7.96 -12.66
N ASN A 133 6.36 -6.84 -12.16
CA ASN A 133 6.60 -6.45 -10.78
C ASN A 133 5.76 -7.33 -9.84
N HIS A 134 6.33 -7.73 -8.70
CA HIS A 134 5.64 -8.52 -7.69
C HIS A 134 5.21 -7.64 -6.52
N PHE A 135 3.98 -7.82 -6.05
CA PHE A 135 3.47 -7.09 -4.89
C PHE A 135 4.06 -7.65 -3.60
N LEU A 136 4.58 -6.77 -2.75
CA LEU A 136 5.18 -7.15 -1.46
C LEU A 136 4.24 -6.88 -0.29
N GLY A 137 3.50 -5.77 -0.34
CA GLY A 137 2.58 -5.36 0.71
C GLY A 137 2.11 -3.92 0.49
N GLY A 138 1.19 -3.46 1.33
CA GLY A 138 0.75 -2.07 1.31
C GLY A 138 -0.03 -1.69 2.55
N ILE A 139 -0.38 -0.40 2.61
CA ILE A 139 -1.21 0.22 3.63
C ILE A 139 -2.25 1.12 2.96
N ARG A 140 -3.37 1.36 3.65
CA ARG A 140 -4.41 2.30 3.21
C ARG A 140 -4.77 3.25 4.34
N LEU A 141 -4.49 4.53 4.14
CA LEU A 141 -4.69 5.57 5.14
C LEU A 141 -5.96 6.34 4.82
N GLY A 142 -6.97 6.17 5.65
CA GLY A 142 -8.29 6.76 5.51
C GLY A 142 -9.12 6.42 6.74
N LEU A 143 -10.38 6.85 6.76
CA LEU A 143 -11.26 6.60 7.91
C LEU A 143 -11.81 5.17 8.01
N GLY A 144 -11.48 4.27 7.08
CA GLY A 144 -11.86 2.85 7.17
C GLY A 144 -13.37 2.59 7.24
N THR A 145 -14.20 3.50 6.72
CA THR A 145 -15.66 3.48 6.89
C THR A 145 -16.36 2.41 6.05
N GLY A 146 -15.68 1.82 5.06
CA GLY A 146 -16.29 1.01 4.01
C GLY A 146 -17.11 1.80 2.97
N PHE A 147 -17.17 3.13 3.08
CA PHE A 147 -17.93 4.00 2.18
C PHE A 147 -17.11 5.21 1.74
N SER A 148 -17.27 5.62 0.49
CA SER A 148 -16.70 6.87 -0.04
C SER A 148 -17.77 7.61 -0.84
N TYR A 149 -18.01 8.87 -0.51
CA TYR A 149 -19.05 9.73 -1.10
C TYR A 149 -20.44 9.07 -1.10
N GLY A 150 -20.76 8.34 -0.02
CA GLY A 150 -22.02 7.63 0.16
C GLY A 150 -22.12 6.28 -0.57
N ILE A 151 -21.07 5.83 -1.26
CA ILE A 151 -21.05 4.56 -1.99
C ILE A 151 -20.16 3.55 -1.26
N ALA A 152 -20.66 2.32 -1.07
CA ALA A 152 -19.88 1.24 -0.48
C ALA A 152 -18.69 0.87 -1.39
N VAL A 153 -17.50 0.77 -0.82
CA VAL A 153 -16.25 0.49 -1.54
C VAL A 153 -15.37 -0.49 -0.78
N ASP A 154 -14.56 -1.27 -1.50
CA ASP A 154 -13.68 -2.30 -0.91
C ASP A 154 -12.32 -1.78 -0.45
N TRP A 155 -12.05 -0.49 -0.67
CA TRP A 155 -10.77 0.15 -0.37
C TRP A 155 -10.80 1.16 0.79
N MET A 156 -11.97 1.41 1.37
CA MET A 156 -12.11 2.07 2.67
C MET A 156 -12.03 1.02 3.78
N ASP A 157 -10.97 0.22 3.79
CA ASP A 157 -10.75 -0.94 4.66
C ASP A 157 -9.54 -0.75 5.59
N SER A 158 -9.23 0.49 5.95
CA SER A 158 -8.13 0.83 6.86
C SER A 158 -8.22 0.07 8.19
N THR A 159 -7.09 -0.44 8.68
CA THR A 159 -6.99 -1.03 10.03
C THR A 159 -7.11 0.05 11.10
N GLN A 160 -7.28 -0.35 12.36
CA GLN A 160 -7.39 0.58 13.47
C GLN A 160 -6.18 1.53 13.54
N GLU A 161 -4.97 1.01 13.37
CA GLU A 161 -3.73 1.79 13.42
C GLU A 161 -3.62 2.75 12.22
N GLU A 162 -4.07 2.32 11.04
CA GLU A 162 -4.13 3.17 9.84
C GLU A 162 -5.15 4.31 10.00
N VAL A 163 -6.30 4.03 10.64
CA VAL A 163 -7.35 5.02 10.95
C VAL A 163 -6.86 6.04 11.98
N GLU A 164 -6.24 5.59 13.07
CA GLU A 164 -5.71 6.47 14.11
C GLU A 164 -4.66 7.44 13.52
N PHE A 165 -3.75 6.92 12.69
CA PHE A 165 -2.75 7.73 12.00
C PHE A 165 -3.37 8.78 11.07
N TRP A 166 -4.43 8.41 10.32
CA TRP A 166 -5.16 9.34 9.46
C TRP A 166 -5.92 10.40 10.27
N GLN A 167 -6.60 10.01 11.35
CA GLN A 167 -7.35 10.91 12.22
C GLN A 167 -6.45 11.91 12.93
N GLU A 168 -5.28 11.48 13.41
CA GLU A 168 -4.30 12.36 14.05
C GLU A 168 -3.87 13.46 13.07
N MET A 169 -3.55 13.09 11.84
CA MET A 169 -3.20 14.03 10.77
C MET A 169 -4.34 15.02 10.47
N MET A 170 -5.59 14.56 10.40
CA MET A 170 -6.74 15.44 10.21
C MET A 170 -6.93 16.43 11.36
N SER A 171 -6.60 16.02 12.59
CA SER A 171 -6.75 16.84 13.79
C SER A 171 -5.65 17.89 13.97
N THR A 172 -4.51 17.72 13.29
CA THR A 172 -3.30 18.55 13.42
C THR A 172 -2.83 19.08 12.06
N PRO A 173 -3.65 19.89 11.37
CA PRO A 173 -3.30 20.41 10.06
C PRO A 173 -2.01 21.23 10.11
N ASN A 174 -1.23 21.15 9.03
CA ASN A 174 0.10 21.76 8.83
C ASN A 174 1.24 21.14 9.65
N GLU A 175 0.97 20.14 10.48
CA GLU A 175 1.99 19.40 11.22
C GLU A 175 2.30 18.04 10.57
N TRP A 176 3.54 17.58 10.71
CA TRP A 176 3.94 16.25 10.27
C TRP A 176 3.67 15.24 11.37
N ILE A 177 2.81 14.27 11.08
CA ILE A 177 2.60 13.09 11.93
C ILE A 177 3.49 11.98 11.44
N GLU A 178 4.30 11.40 12.32
CA GLU A 178 5.23 10.31 12.03
C GLU A 178 4.68 8.98 12.55
N GLY A 179 4.82 7.93 11.74
CA GLY A 179 4.28 6.62 12.09
C GLY A 179 5.05 5.46 11.45
N SER A 180 4.83 4.28 12.04
CA SER A 180 5.37 2.99 11.60
C SER A 180 4.22 2.01 11.47
N LEU A 181 3.85 1.65 10.24
CA LEU A 181 2.65 0.85 9.97
C LEU A 181 3.01 -0.51 9.36
N LEU A 182 2.31 -1.55 9.78
CA LEU A 182 2.51 -2.91 9.28
C LEU A 182 2.03 -3.02 7.83
N LEU A 183 2.88 -3.56 6.97
CA LEU A 183 2.49 -3.89 5.60
C LEU A 183 1.56 -5.09 5.62
N ARG A 184 0.43 -4.97 4.93
CA ARG A 184 -0.58 -6.02 4.80
C ARG A 184 -0.82 -6.39 3.34
N SER A 185 -1.44 -7.54 3.14
CA SER A 185 -2.03 -7.86 1.84
C SER A 185 -3.21 -6.91 1.61
N LEU A 186 -3.20 -6.17 0.51
CA LEU A 186 -4.35 -5.38 0.10
C LEU A 186 -5.19 -6.25 -0.82
N ALA A 187 -6.19 -6.92 -0.26
CA ALA A 187 -7.13 -7.68 -1.05
C ALA A 187 -8.05 -6.71 -1.80
N GLY A 188 -7.74 -6.40 -3.06
CA GLY A 188 -8.82 -6.09 -3.99
C GLY A 188 -9.61 -7.38 -4.19
N LYS A 189 -10.89 -7.42 -3.85
CA LYS A 189 -11.75 -8.54 -4.27
C LYS A 189 -11.71 -8.52 -5.79
N ASN A 190 -10.89 -9.40 -6.37
CA ASN A 190 -10.74 -9.53 -7.81
C ASN A 190 -12.12 -9.54 -8.44
N LYS A 191 -12.33 -8.65 -9.42
CA LYS A 191 -13.40 -8.64 -10.40
C LYS A 191 -14.02 -10.02 -10.57
N LEU A 192 -15.16 -10.24 -9.92
CA LEU A 192 -16.14 -11.19 -10.45
C LEU A 192 -16.74 -10.47 -11.66
N LYS A 193 -16.29 -10.91 -12.84
CA LYS A 193 -16.98 -10.65 -14.10
C LYS A 193 -18.40 -11.18 -14.04
#